data_AF-A0A2D4JR56-F1
#
_entry.id   AF-A0A2D4JR56-F1
#
_cell.length_a   1.000
_cell.length_b   1.000
_cell.length_c   1.000
_cell.angle_alpha   90.00
_cell.angle_beta   90.00
_cell.angle_gamma   90.00
#
_symmetry.space_group_name_H-M   'P 1'
#
loop_
_entity.id
_entity.type
_entity.pdbx_description
1 polymer ?
#
loop_
_entity_poly.entity_id
_entity_poly.type
_entity_poly.pdbx_seq_one_letter_code
_entity_poly.pdbx_strand_id
1 'polypeptide(L)'
;EYESQRNKQVELCLSEVSRSDLFIGILGERYGNVPKGTSLPEEPEYEWVKTYPSGRSITELEAVQFLNGSHDPTAESRAFFYLREPDFLGSVPEAWKKDFAAESEEAAQC
;
A
#
# COMPACT_ATOMS: atom_id res chain seq x y z
N GLU A 1 -4.60 4.35 -22.73
CA GLU A 1 -3.35 3.68 -22.32
C GLU A 1 -3.03 3.80 -20.83
N TYR A 2 -3.07 5.00 -20.22
CA TYR A 2 -2.75 5.21 -18.80
C TYR A 2 -3.60 4.42 -17.78
N GLU A 3 -4.86 4.09 -18.08
CA GLU A 3 -5.71 3.27 -17.19
C GLU A 3 -5.35 1.78 -17.25
N SER A 4 -4.96 1.26 -18.42
CA SER A 4 -4.48 -0.11 -18.56
C SER A 4 -3.16 -0.32 -17.81
N GLN A 5 -2.26 0.67 -17.84
CA GLN A 5 -1.00 0.60 -17.12
C GLN A 5 -1.19 0.62 -15.59
N ARG A 6 -2.13 1.42 -15.07
CA ARG A 6 -2.41 1.51 -13.63
C ARG A 6 -3.16 0.29 -13.10
N ASN A 7 -4.06 -0.31 -13.86
CA ASN A 7 -4.70 -1.56 -13.44
C ASN A 7 -3.69 -2.72 -13.39
N LYS A 8 -2.77 -2.77 -14.36
CA LYS A 8 -1.63 -3.71 -14.32
C LYS A 8 -0.71 -3.49 -13.12
N GLN A 9 -0.63 -2.26 -12.60
CA GLN A 9 0.18 -1.95 -11.43
C GLN A 9 -0.40 -2.60 -10.17
N VAL A 10 -1.73 -2.58 -9.98
CA VAL A 10 -2.37 -3.23 -8.82
C VAL A 10 -2.11 -4.73 -8.86
N GLU A 11 -2.39 -5.37 -10.00
CA GLU A 11 -2.13 -6.81 -10.19
C GLU A 11 -0.67 -7.17 -9.91
N LEU A 12 0.27 -6.41 -10.47
CA LEU A 12 1.70 -6.62 -10.24
C LEU A 12 2.05 -6.53 -8.75
N CYS A 13 1.64 -5.45 -8.08
CA CYS A 13 1.88 -5.26 -6.65
C CYS A 13 1.34 -6.44 -5.81
N LEU A 14 0.10 -6.85 -6.03
CA LEU A 14 -0.51 -7.94 -5.26
C LEU A 14 0.18 -9.29 -5.54
N SER A 15 0.59 -9.54 -6.78
CA SER A 15 1.32 -10.76 -7.17
C SER A 15 2.73 -10.83 -6.57
N GLU A 16 3.40 -9.70 -6.35
CA GLU A 16 4.69 -9.66 -5.68
C GLU A 16 4.55 -9.85 -4.17
N VAL A 17 3.49 -9.27 -3.58
CA VAL A 17 3.16 -9.47 -2.17
C VAL A 17 2.84 -10.93 -1.85
N SER A 18 2.11 -11.64 -2.72
CA SER A 18 1.79 -13.05 -2.49
C SER A 18 3.02 -13.96 -2.44
N ARG A 19 4.14 -13.51 -3.01
CA ARG A 19 5.43 -14.23 -3.06
C ARG A 19 6.41 -13.76 -1.98
N SER A 20 6.00 -12.82 -1.12
CA SER A 20 6.86 -12.20 -0.13
C SER A 20 6.89 -12.97 1.20
N ASP A 21 8.07 -13.08 1.80
CA ASP A 21 8.26 -13.70 3.12
C ASP A 21 8.09 -12.72 4.29
N LEU A 22 7.94 -11.43 4.01
CA LEU A 22 7.87 -10.40 5.03
C LEU A 22 7.10 -9.20 4.47
N PHE A 23 6.24 -8.61 5.28
CA PHE A 23 5.59 -7.36 4.96
C PHE A 23 6.03 -6.27 5.94
N ILE A 24 6.55 -5.16 5.40
CA ILE A 24 6.93 -3.98 6.20
C ILE A 24 6.17 -2.78 5.65
N GLY A 25 5.10 -2.37 6.34
CA GLY A 25 4.37 -1.15 6.04
C GLY A 25 4.98 0.03 6.78
N ILE A 26 5.63 0.95 6.08
CA ILE A 26 6.10 2.22 6.64
C ILE A 26 5.11 3.31 6.23
N LEU A 27 4.26 3.71 7.17
CA LEU A 27 3.09 4.54 6.93
C LEU A 27 3.27 5.89 7.62
N GLY A 28 2.65 6.93 7.07
CA GLY A 28 2.56 8.24 7.70
C GLY A 28 1.21 8.86 7.40
N GLU A 29 1.17 10.17 7.18
CA GLU A 29 -0.05 10.89 6.79
C GLU A 29 -0.55 10.52 5.39
N ARG A 30 0.32 9.89 4.59
CA ARG A 30 0.05 9.40 3.25
C ARG A 30 -0.25 7.91 3.29
N TYR A 31 -1.34 7.51 2.66
CA TYR A 31 -1.80 6.13 2.67
C TYR A 31 -1.77 5.48 1.29
N GLY A 32 -1.03 6.06 0.34
CA GLY A 32 -0.80 5.47 -0.97
C GLY A 32 -1.91 5.79 -1.97
N ASN A 33 -1.60 5.58 -3.25
CA ASN A 33 -2.49 5.93 -4.35
C ASN A 33 -3.75 5.06 -4.35
N VAL A 34 -4.93 5.68 -4.49
CA VAL A 34 -6.21 4.99 -4.68
C VAL A 34 -6.43 4.72 -6.18
N PRO A 35 -6.43 3.45 -6.62
CA PRO A 35 -6.67 3.14 -8.02
C PRO A 35 -8.13 3.42 -8.37
N LYS A 36 -8.36 3.95 -9.58
CA LYS A 36 -9.73 4.20 -10.09
C LYS A 36 -10.51 2.91 -10.36
N GLY A 37 -9.83 1.77 -10.41
CA GLY A 37 -10.42 0.45 -10.55
C GLY A 37 -9.42 -0.65 -10.23
N THR A 38 -9.93 -1.80 -9.80
CA THR A 38 -9.18 -3.01 -9.44
C THR A 38 -9.61 -4.14 -10.37
N SER A 39 -9.25 -4.03 -11.65
CA SER A 39 -9.50 -5.11 -12.62
C SER A 39 -8.43 -6.18 -12.44
N LEU A 40 -8.67 -7.14 -11.55
CA LEU A 40 -7.78 -8.27 -11.29
C LEU A 40 -8.24 -9.53 -12.05
N PRO A 41 -7.32 -10.47 -12.34
CA PRO A 41 -7.65 -11.79 -12.85
C PRO A 41 -8.62 -12.55 -11.93
N GLU A 42 -9.41 -13.46 -12.51
CA GLU A 42 -10.28 -14.35 -11.74
C GLU A 42 -9.52 -15.54 -11.15
N GLU A 43 -8.62 -15.25 -10.21
CA GLU A 43 -7.83 -16.25 -9.49
C GLU A 43 -8.25 -16.33 -8.02
N PRO A 44 -8.12 -17.51 -7.37
CA PRO A 44 -8.51 -17.68 -5.96
C PRO A 44 -7.83 -16.70 -5.00
N GLU A 45 -6.57 -16.35 -5.29
CA GLU A 45 -5.78 -15.42 -4.47
C GLU A 45 -6.32 -13.97 -4.45
N TYR A 46 -7.18 -13.59 -5.41
CA TYR A 46 -7.81 -12.27 -5.49
C TYR A 46 -9.29 -12.28 -5.12
N GLU A 47 -9.85 -13.42 -4.71
CA GLU A 47 -11.29 -13.54 -4.48
C GLU A 47 -11.77 -12.64 -3.34
N TRP A 48 -10.93 -12.40 -2.33
CA TRP A 48 -11.22 -11.47 -1.23
C TRP A 48 -11.48 -10.04 -1.73
N VAL A 49 -10.84 -9.60 -2.81
CA VAL A 49 -10.98 -8.25 -3.38
C VAL A 49 -12.41 -8.00 -3.87
N LYS A 50 -13.12 -9.04 -4.33
CA LYS A 50 -14.51 -8.94 -4.81
C LYS A 50 -15.49 -8.53 -3.70
N THR A 51 -15.16 -8.83 -2.45
CA THR A 51 -15.98 -8.50 -1.27
C THR A 51 -15.40 -7.35 -0.44
N TYR A 52 -14.18 -6.92 -0.75
CA TYR A 52 -13.52 -5.82 -0.07
C TYR A 52 -14.11 -4.47 -0.51
N PRO A 53 -14.23 -3.46 0.39
CA PRO A 53 -14.78 -2.16 0.00
C PRO A 53 -13.94 -1.50 -1.11
N SER A 54 -14.59 -0.77 -2.01
CA SER A 54 -13.93 -0.01 -3.08
C SER A 54 -13.28 1.28 -2.55
N GLY A 55 -12.44 1.92 -3.38
CA GLY A 55 -11.80 3.20 -3.04
C GLY A 55 -10.63 3.08 -2.06
N ARG A 56 -10.00 1.91 -2.00
CA ARG A 56 -8.87 1.60 -1.10
C ARG A 56 -7.56 1.84 -1.80
N SER A 57 -6.56 2.30 -1.06
CA SER A 57 -5.23 2.52 -1.63
C SER A 57 -4.56 1.21 -2.01
N ILE A 58 -3.64 1.27 -2.96
CA ILE A 58 -2.82 0.11 -3.33
C ILE A 58 -2.09 -0.43 -2.10
N THR A 59 -1.57 0.45 -1.24
CA THR A 59 -0.89 0.07 0.02
C THR A 59 -1.79 -0.70 0.97
N GLU A 60 -3.07 -0.32 1.09
CA GLU A 60 -4.03 -1.09 1.88
C GLU A 60 -4.27 -2.46 1.26
N LEU A 61 -4.45 -2.51 -0.06
CA LEU A 61 -4.71 -3.76 -0.77
C LEU A 61 -3.51 -4.72 -0.70
N GLU A 62 -2.29 -4.20 -0.77
CA GLU A 62 -1.05 -4.96 -0.55
C GLU A 62 -1.02 -5.58 0.86
N ALA A 63 -1.30 -4.79 1.89
CA ALA A 63 -1.33 -5.30 3.27
C ALA A 63 -2.37 -6.42 3.44
N VAL A 64 -3.58 -6.24 2.88
CA VAL A 64 -4.65 -7.24 2.97
C VAL A 64 -4.31 -8.49 2.14
N GLN A 65 -3.68 -8.35 0.96
CA GLN A 65 -3.22 -9.48 0.17
C GLN A 65 -2.21 -10.34 0.94
N PHE A 66 -1.25 -9.70 1.62
CA PHE A 66 -0.26 -10.42 2.40
C PHE A 66 -0.91 -11.26 3.52
N LEU A 67 -1.84 -10.64 4.25
CA LEU A 67 -2.50 -11.22 5.42
C LEU A 67 -3.53 -12.29 5.03
N ASN A 68 -4.36 -12.03 4.03
CA ASN A 68 -5.51 -12.87 3.69
C ASN A 68 -5.28 -13.74 2.45
N GLY A 69 -4.55 -13.23 1.46
CA GLY A 69 -4.37 -13.87 0.15
C GLY A 69 -3.37 -15.04 0.16
N SER A 70 -2.44 -15.08 1.13
CA SER A 70 -1.45 -16.15 1.26
C SER A 70 -1.98 -17.43 1.90
N HIS A 71 -3.18 -17.38 2.51
CA HIS A 71 -3.75 -18.46 3.34
C HIS A 71 -2.78 -19.02 4.40
N ASP A 72 -1.72 -18.29 4.72
CA ASP A 72 -0.71 -18.68 5.70
C ASP A 72 -1.13 -18.15 7.08
N PRO A 73 -1.45 -19.02 8.05
CA PRO A 73 -1.86 -18.60 9.39
C PRO A 73 -0.74 -17.88 10.15
N THR A 74 0.50 -17.91 9.67
CA THR A 74 1.64 -17.21 10.28
C THR A 74 1.89 -15.83 9.67
N ALA A 75 1.15 -15.41 8.64
CA ALA A 75 1.37 -14.14 7.95
C ALA A 75 1.35 -12.94 8.90
N GLU A 76 0.44 -12.92 9.88
CA GLU A 76 0.37 -11.85 10.89
C GLU A 76 1.67 -11.68 11.67
N SER A 77 2.39 -12.76 11.97
CA SER A 77 3.68 -12.71 12.69
C SER A 77 4.83 -12.16 11.84
N ARG A 78 4.62 -12.03 10.53
CA ARG A 78 5.58 -11.54 9.53
C ARG A 78 5.13 -10.22 8.90
N ALA A 79 4.10 -9.58 9.44
CA ALA A 79 3.61 -8.28 9.01
C ALA A 79 3.91 -7.22 10.07
N PHE A 80 4.77 -6.25 9.73
CA PHE A 80 5.18 -5.17 10.62
C PHE A 80 4.72 -3.83 10.06
N PHE A 81 4.07 -3.03 10.90
CA PHE A 81 3.60 -1.70 10.53
C PHE A 81 4.26 -0.64 11.42
N TYR A 82 4.91 0.32 10.78
CA TYR A 82 5.58 1.45 11.42
C TYR A 82 4.86 2.72 11.00
N LEU A 83 4.17 3.35 11.95
CA LEU A 83 3.40 4.56 11.71
C LEU A 83 4.21 5.77 12.18
N ARG A 84 4.37 6.73 11.27
CA ARG A 84 4.99 8.03 11.56
C ARG A 84 3.95 8.93 12.22
N GLU A 85 4.34 9.49 13.37
CA GLU A 85 3.55 10.51 14.06
C GLU A 85 3.32 11.73 13.15
N PRO A 86 2.09 12.28 13.07
CA PRO A 86 1.78 13.42 12.20
C PRO A 86 2.62 14.67 12.52
N ASP A 87 2.93 14.89 13.79
CA ASP A 87 3.72 16.05 14.25
C ASP A 87 5.24 15.85 14.09
N PHE A 88 5.69 14.73 13.52
CA PHE A 88 7.11 14.41 13.35
C PHE A 88 7.89 15.54 12.67
N LEU A 89 7.32 16.20 11.66
CA LEU A 89 7.99 17.31 10.96
C LEU A 89 8.31 18.49 11.90
N GLY A 90 7.55 18.68 12.97
CA GLY A 90 7.83 19.66 14.02
C GLY A 90 9.07 19.31 14.84
N SER A 91 9.41 18.03 14.95
CA SER A 91 10.60 17.55 15.67
C SER A 91 11.88 17.55 14.83
N VAL A 92 11.76 17.64 13.50
CA VAL A 92 12.91 17.61 12.59
C VAL A 92 13.63 18.97 12.60
N PRO A 93 14.95 19.02 12.85
CA PRO A 93 15.73 20.24 12.73
C PRO A 93 15.66 20.88 11.33
N GLU A 94 15.63 22.22 11.30
CA GLU A 94 15.38 23.01 10.08
C GLU A 94 16.28 22.62 8.90
N ALA A 95 17.54 22.29 9.17
CA ALA A 95 18.52 21.88 8.17
C ALA A 95 18.09 20.64 7.35
N TRP A 96 17.27 19.77 7.93
CA TRP A 96 16.84 18.50 7.33
C TRP A 96 15.36 18.46 6.97
N LYS A 97 14.54 19.43 7.39
CA LYS A 97 13.08 19.40 7.17
C LYS A 97 12.68 19.15 5.72
N LYS A 98 13.40 19.76 4.77
CA LYS A 98 13.17 19.58 3.33
C LYS A 98 13.35 18.13 2.86
N ASP A 99 14.18 17.34 3.54
CA ASP A 99 14.46 15.94 3.19
C ASP A 99 13.35 15.00 3.69
N PHE A 100 12.50 15.46 4.61
CA PHE A 100 11.40 14.68 5.21
C PHE A 100 10.00 15.16 4.82
N ALA A 101 9.90 16.33 4.20
CA ALA A 101 8.66 16.88 3.66
C ALA A 101 8.34 16.29 2.27
N ALA A 102 7.12 16.46 1.80
CA ALA A 102 6.76 16.07 0.44
C ALA A 102 7.53 16.90 -0.59
N GLU A 103 7.98 16.27 -1.67
CA GLU A 103 8.76 16.91 -2.73
C GLU A 103 7.91 17.84 -3.63
N SER A 104 6.59 17.68 -3.63
CA SER A 104 5.63 18.50 -4.36
C SER A 104 4.25 18.53 -3.68
N GLU A 105 3.36 19.41 -4.14
CA GLU A 105 1.96 19.46 -3.69
C GLU A 105 1.20 18.19 -4.06
N GLU A 106 1.44 17.63 -5.24
CA GLU A 106 0.84 16.36 -5.67
C GLU A 106 1.29 15.21 -4.77
N ALA A 107 2.58 15.18 -4.40
CA ALA A 107 3.13 14.19 -3.49
C ALA A 107 2.60 14.36 -2.05
N ALA A 108 2.08 15.54 -1.69
CA ALA A 108 1.44 15.78 -0.40
C ALA A 108 -0.01 15.27 -0.33
N GLN A 109 -0.64 14.95 -1.47
CA GLN A 109 -2.05 14.56 -1.57
C GLN A 109 -2.30 13.06 -1.76
N CYS A 110 -1.26 12.27 -2.06
CA CYS A 110 -1.34 10.81 -2.27
C CYS A 110 -0.95 10.03 -1.01
#